data_AF-A0A385SNT2-F1
#
_entry.id   AF-A0A385SNT2-F1
#
_cell.length_a   1.000
_cell.length_b   1.000
_cell.length_c   1.000
_cell.angle_alpha   90.00
_cell.angle_beta   90.00
_cell.angle_gamma   90.00
#
_symmetry.space_group_name_H-M   'P 1'
#
loop_
_entity.id
_entity.type
_entity.pdbx_description
1 polymer ?
#
loop_
_entity_poly.entity_id
_entity_poly.type
_entity_poly.pdbx_seq_one_letter_code
_entity_poly.pdbx_strand_id
1 'polypeptide(L)'
;MKKHTLILIILFAFALSSQAQQEASRDGKKENQEFTVPKNKTAINEALEDIKVKIAKADAKISGFKAYGRSLENLKTRLSSYEPNSIDQILKDIESAITAKSNDDIYSQEETLIANLNIFSFEYSVRFYSFGTGADDDFSSDFFKESSEITKPIKSELLRSIENNHESDNNKVILNSQEKLTKLKSVLNAKNLSDIKARLTTRVDTELAVNKTNIENTETEIKTAKTNKAKLLDQLDEQETQINDLAIKLGLPLFCLTILLLFLGPKILIAIKKTAINIGQGDEASQNVLLEIGTVLLLTMSILILGLSGKIQSDVLGTLIGGISGYVLNRIRAKQ
;
A
#
# COMPACT_ATOMS: atom_id res chain seq x y z
N MET A 1 -5.22 -43.89 -28.04
CA MET A 1 -5.70 -42.52 -28.33
C MET A 1 -5.88 -41.63 -27.10
N LYS A 2 -6.45 -42.09 -25.96
CA LYS A 2 -6.78 -41.21 -24.81
C LYS A 2 -5.61 -40.54 -24.07
N LYS A 3 -4.40 -41.13 -24.04
CA LYS A 3 -3.23 -40.52 -23.34
C LYS A 3 -2.70 -39.26 -24.02
N HIS A 4 -2.69 -39.21 -25.35
CA HIS A 4 -2.17 -38.05 -26.08
C HIS A 4 -3.10 -36.84 -26.00
N THR A 5 -4.41 -37.06 -25.91
CA THR A 5 -5.39 -35.98 -25.72
C THR A 5 -5.27 -35.31 -24.35
N LEU A 6 -5.02 -36.09 -23.28
CA LEU A 6 -4.82 -35.54 -21.94
C LEU A 6 -3.53 -34.70 -21.85
N ILE A 7 -2.44 -35.17 -22.45
CA ILE A 7 -1.16 -34.43 -22.50
C ILE A 7 -1.32 -33.12 -23.27
N LEU A 8 -2.09 -33.13 -24.37
CA LEU A 8 -2.34 -31.92 -25.16
C LEU A 8 -3.16 -30.89 -24.38
N ILE A 9 -4.17 -31.32 -23.61
CA ILE A 9 -4.99 -30.43 -22.77
C ILE A 9 -4.15 -29.82 -21.64
N ILE A 10 -3.27 -30.60 -21.01
CA ILE A 10 -2.38 -30.10 -19.95
C ILE A 10 -1.36 -29.10 -20.52
N LEU A 11 -0.78 -29.39 -21.69
CA LEU A 11 0.13 -28.45 -22.37
C LEU A 11 -0.58 -27.17 -22.80
N PHE A 12 -1.83 -27.25 -23.24
CA PHE A 12 -2.61 -26.08 -23.64
C PHE A 12 -3.01 -25.22 -22.42
N ALA A 13 -3.39 -25.85 -21.31
CA ALA A 13 -3.63 -25.16 -20.05
C ALA A 13 -2.36 -24.49 -19.50
N PHE A 14 -1.21 -25.16 -19.60
CA PHE A 14 0.07 -24.59 -19.21
C PHE A 14 0.48 -23.42 -20.11
N ALA A 15 0.30 -23.54 -21.43
CA ALA A 15 0.57 -22.45 -22.37
C ALA A 15 -0.32 -21.22 -22.11
N LEU A 16 -1.62 -21.41 -21.90
CA LEU A 16 -2.55 -20.33 -21.56
C LEU A 16 -2.19 -19.65 -20.23
N SER A 17 -1.80 -20.42 -19.21
CA SER A 17 -1.34 -19.85 -17.94
C SER A 17 -0.06 -19.03 -18.08
N SER A 18 0.86 -19.48 -18.94
CA SER A 18 2.10 -18.75 -19.23
C SER A 18 1.87 -17.47 -20.03
N GLN A 19 0.84 -17.45 -20.89
CA GLN A 19 0.46 -16.29 -21.69
C GLN A 19 -0.24 -15.23 -20.83
N ALA A 20 -1.12 -15.65 -19.90
CA ALA A 20 -1.72 -14.77 -18.91
C ALA A 20 -0.67 -14.15 -17.96
N GLN A 21 0.34 -14.93 -17.54
CA GLN A 21 1.50 -14.40 -16.80
C GLN A 21 2.34 -13.44 -17.65
N GLN A 22 2.48 -13.67 -18.96
CA GLN A 22 3.18 -12.75 -19.87
C GLN A 22 2.42 -11.45 -20.11
N GLU A 23 1.09 -11.47 -20.14
CA GLU A 23 0.27 -10.26 -20.27
C GLU A 23 0.26 -9.44 -18.97
N ALA A 24 0.18 -10.09 -17.80
CA ALA A 24 0.43 -9.43 -16.51
C ALA A 24 1.85 -8.84 -16.41
N SER A 25 2.83 -9.47 -17.06
CA SER A 25 4.21 -8.96 -17.16
C SER A 25 4.38 -7.86 -18.23
N ARG A 26 3.45 -7.73 -19.19
CA ARG A 26 3.50 -6.74 -20.27
C ARG A 26 3.06 -5.35 -19.81
N ASP A 27 2.12 -5.27 -18.87
CA ASP A 27 1.84 -4.05 -18.10
C ASP A 27 2.91 -3.78 -17.02
N GLY A 28 3.67 -4.82 -16.64
CA GLY A 28 4.89 -4.74 -15.84
C GLY A 28 6.11 -4.19 -16.60
N LYS A 29 6.00 -3.89 -17.90
CA LYS A 29 7.01 -3.14 -18.67
C LYS A 29 6.91 -1.63 -18.37
N LYS A 30 6.62 -1.26 -17.12
CA LYS A 30 7.15 -0.02 -16.57
C LYS A 30 8.66 -0.22 -16.63
N GLU A 31 9.28 0.45 -17.58
CA GLU A 31 10.71 0.66 -17.66
C GLU A 31 11.28 0.60 -16.23
N ASN A 32 12.36 -0.15 -16.03
CA ASN A 32 13.30 0.15 -14.96
C ASN A 32 13.78 1.59 -15.21
N GLN A 33 12.92 2.58 -14.96
CA GLN A 33 13.29 3.97 -14.85
C GLN A 33 14.18 3.96 -13.65
N GLU A 34 15.46 3.94 -13.94
CA GLU A 34 16.52 4.12 -12.98
C GLU A 34 16.07 5.25 -12.07
N PHE A 35 15.84 4.93 -10.79
CA PHE A 35 15.27 5.85 -9.84
C PHE A 35 16.16 7.10 -9.79
N THR A 36 15.72 8.18 -10.45
CA THR A 36 16.47 9.41 -10.54
C THR A 36 16.23 10.19 -9.27
N VAL A 37 17.30 10.43 -8.51
CA VAL A 37 17.17 11.08 -7.22
C VAL A 37 17.01 12.59 -7.43
N PRO A 38 15.95 13.22 -6.91
CA PRO A 38 15.76 14.66 -7.06
C PRO A 38 16.87 15.44 -6.35
N LYS A 39 17.35 16.53 -6.96
CA LYS A 39 18.42 17.36 -6.38
C LYS A 39 17.93 18.39 -5.34
N ASN A 40 16.65 18.73 -5.35
CA ASN A 40 16.08 19.76 -4.47
C ASN A 40 15.40 19.12 -3.25
N LYS A 41 15.66 19.64 -2.04
CA LYS A 41 15.05 19.20 -0.76
C LYS A 41 13.53 19.10 -0.79
N THR A 42 12.83 20.06 -1.41
CA THR A 42 11.36 20.00 -1.57
C THR A 42 10.94 18.79 -2.40
N ALA A 43 11.63 18.54 -3.52
CA ALA A 43 11.34 17.39 -4.38
C ALA A 43 11.72 16.05 -3.72
N ILE A 44 12.77 16.02 -2.87
CA ILE A 44 13.12 14.86 -2.05
C ILE A 44 11.99 14.56 -1.05
N ASN A 45 11.47 15.58 -0.36
CA ASN A 45 10.37 15.42 0.60
C ASN A 45 9.07 14.95 -0.08
N GLU A 46 8.74 15.51 -1.24
CA GLU A 46 7.59 15.06 -2.05
C GLU A 46 7.75 13.59 -2.47
N ALA A 47 8.96 13.19 -2.93
CA ALA A 47 9.25 11.80 -3.27
C ALA A 47 9.18 10.87 -2.06
N LEU A 48 9.60 11.31 -0.87
CA LEU A 48 9.49 10.54 0.37
C LEU A 48 8.03 10.28 0.77
N GLU A 49 7.16 11.30 0.68
CA GLU A 49 5.73 11.12 0.96
C GLU A 49 5.06 10.24 -0.10
N ASP A 50 5.39 10.38 -1.40
CA ASP A 50 4.90 9.47 -2.44
C ASP A 50 5.31 8.01 -2.19
N ILE A 51 6.58 7.77 -1.85
CA ILE A 51 7.06 6.42 -1.49
C ILE A 51 6.33 5.86 -0.26
N LYS A 52 6.06 6.69 0.76
CA LYS A 52 5.32 6.28 1.94
C LYS A 52 3.88 5.88 1.60
N VAL A 53 3.21 6.65 0.74
CA VAL A 53 1.87 6.30 0.23
C VAL A 53 1.92 5.00 -0.58
N LYS A 54 2.93 4.81 -1.44
CA LYS A 54 3.13 3.57 -2.21
C LYS A 54 3.32 2.35 -1.30
N ILE A 55 4.16 2.45 -0.26
CA ILE A 55 4.36 1.37 0.71
C ILE A 55 3.04 1.05 1.42
N ALA A 56 2.31 2.06 1.91
CA ALA A 56 1.03 1.83 2.59
C ALA A 56 0.00 1.15 1.68
N LYS A 57 -0.09 1.54 0.40
CA LYS A 57 -0.96 0.89 -0.59
C LYS A 57 -0.54 -0.57 -0.84
N ALA A 58 0.75 -0.83 -0.98
CA ALA A 58 1.27 -2.18 -1.19
C ALA A 58 1.05 -3.09 0.03
N ASP A 59 1.24 -2.57 1.26
CA ASP A 59 0.94 -3.30 2.51
C ASP A 59 -0.56 -3.66 2.62
N ALA A 60 -1.43 -2.73 2.23
CA ALA A 60 -2.88 -2.99 2.15
C ALA A 60 -3.20 -4.09 1.13
N LYS A 61 -2.55 -4.05 -0.05
CA LYS A 61 -2.70 -5.07 -1.10
C LYS A 61 -2.27 -6.46 -0.63
N ILE A 62 -1.12 -6.58 0.05
CA ILE A 62 -0.67 -7.84 0.67
C ILE A 62 -1.70 -8.35 1.69
N SER A 63 -2.26 -7.45 2.50
CA SER A 63 -3.27 -7.82 3.48
C SER A 63 -4.53 -8.37 2.81
N GLY A 64 -4.95 -7.77 1.70
CA GLY A 64 -6.02 -8.27 0.83
C GLY A 64 -5.72 -9.67 0.29
N PHE A 65 -4.55 -9.88 -0.33
CA PHE A 65 -4.12 -11.18 -0.83
C PHE A 65 -4.05 -12.25 0.28
N LYS A 66 -3.58 -11.91 1.48
CA LYS A 66 -3.57 -12.83 2.63
C LYS A 66 -4.98 -13.20 3.10
N ALA A 67 -5.91 -12.25 3.11
CA ALA A 67 -7.30 -12.53 3.41
C ALA A 67 -7.93 -13.45 2.35
N TYR A 68 -7.71 -13.14 1.08
CA TYR A 68 -8.17 -13.96 -0.05
C TYR A 68 -7.62 -15.39 -0.01
N GLY A 69 -6.31 -15.54 0.20
CA GLY A 69 -5.66 -16.84 0.35
C GLY A 69 -6.23 -17.67 1.51
N ARG A 70 -6.54 -17.05 2.67
CA ARG A 70 -7.20 -17.76 3.78
C ARG A 70 -8.59 -18.27 3.40
N SER A 71 -9.37 -17.48 2.65
CA SER A 71 -10.68 -17.93 2.15
C SER A 71 -10.57 -19.10 1.18
N LEU A 72 -9.56 -19.08 0.29
CA LEU A 72 -9.27 -20.20 -0.61
C LEU A 72 -8.83 -21.46 0.14
N GLU A 73 -7.97 -21.35 1.16
CA GLU A 73 -7.56 -22.50 2.00
C GLU A 73 -8.74 -23.08 2.79
N ASN A 74 -9.62 -22.23 3.31
CA ASN A 74 -10.86 -22.68 3.96
C ASN A 74 -11.76 -23.44 2.97
N LEU A 75 -11.91 -22.94 1.74
CA LEU A 75 -12.65 -23.65 0.70
C LEU A 75 -11.99 -24.99 0.37
N LYS A 76 -10.66 -25.03 0.17
CA LYS A 76 -9.90 -26.25 -0.10
C LYS A 76 -10.10 -27.30 1.00
N THR A 77 -10.07 -26.86 2.26
CA THR A 77 -10.33 -27.71 3.42
C THR A 77 -11.74 -28.30 3.39
N ARG A 78 -12.75 -27.45 3.16
CA ARG A 78 -14.15 -27.89 3.01
C ARG A 78 -14.28 -28.90 1.87
N LEU A 79 -13.72 -28.61 0.69
CA LEU A 79 -13.78 -29.50 -0.46
C LEU A 79 -13.12 -30.84 -0.18
N SER A 80 -11.99 -30.83 0.54
CA SER A 80 -11.29 -32.06 0.92
C SER A 80 -12.16 -32.95 1.82
N SER A 81 -12.85 -32.34 2.79
CA SER A 81 -13.79 -33.06 3.69
C SER A 81 -15.11 -33.48 3.05
N TYR A 82 -15.43 -33.00 1.84
CA TYR A 82 -16.68 -33.31 1.18
C TYR A 82 -16.70 -34.73 0.61
N GLU A 83 -17.67 -35.53 1.03
CA GLU A 83 -17.90 -36.89 0.54
C GLU A 83 -19.13 -36.93 -0.39
N PRO A 84 -18.97 -37.20 -1.70
CA PRO A 84 -20.09 -37.24 -2.64
C PRO A 84 -21.21 -38.22 -2.26
N ASN A 85 -20.87 -39.30 -1.55
CA ASN A 85 -21.82 -40.34 -1.16
C ASN A 85 -22.87 -39.86 -0.14
N SER A 86 -22.62 -38.76 0.58
CA SER A 86 -23.62 -38.18 1.50
C SER A 86 -24.83 -37.65 0.72
N ILE A 87 -24.63 -37.11 -0.48
CA ILE A 87 -25.71 -36.61 -1.34
C ILE A 87 -26.59 -37.76 -1.85
N ASP A 88 -25.99 -38.87 -2.25
CA ASP A 88 -26.76 -40.04 -2.70
C ASP A 88 -27.68 -40.55 -1.59
N GLN A 89 -27.25 -40.49 -0.33
CA GLN A 89 -28.09 -40.85 0.82
C GLN A 89 -29.22 -39.83 1.03
N ILE A 90 -28.92 -38.53 1.05
CA ILE A 90 -29.94 -37.48 1.19
C ILE A 90 -31.01 -37.59 0.08
N LEU A 91 -30.60 -37.87 -1.16
CA LEU A 91 -31.53 -38.07 -2.28
C LEU A 91 -32.41 -39.32 -2.14
N LYS A 92 -31.92 -40.38 -1.49
CA LYS A 92 -32.72 -41.58 -1.14
C LYS A 92 -33.70 -41.29 0.00
N ASP A 93 -33.29 -40.47 0.97
CA ASP A 93 -34.15 -40.09 2.09
C ASP A 93 -35.30 -39.20 1.60
N ILE A 94 -35.02 -38.25 0.69
CA ILE A 94 -36.04 -37.46 -0.02
C ILE A 94 -37.00 -38.37 -0.80
N GLU A 95 -36.49 -39.35 -1.54
CA GLU A 95 -37.33 -40.31 -2.29
C GLU A 95 -38.29 -41.09 -1.38
N SER A 96 -37.77 -41.52 -0.22
CA SER A 96 -38.54 -42.24 0.78
C SER A 96 -39.63 -41.35 1.37
N ALA A 97 -39.31 -40.08 1.67
CA ALA A 97 -40.25 -39.10 2.19
C ALA A 97 -41.34 -38.71 1.17
N ILE A 98 -40.99 -38.58 -0.12
CA ILE A 98 -41.96 -38.39 -1.22
C ILE A 98 -42.93 -39.58 -1.28
N THR A 99 -42.41 -40.80 -1.21
CA THR A 99 -43.22 -42.03 -1.23
C THR A 99 -44.17 -42.11 -0.03
N ALA A 100 -43.68 -41.70 1.15
CA ALA A 100 -44.46 -41.63 2.39
C ALA A 100 -45.42 -40.43 2.44
N LYS A 101 -45.33 -39.48 1.51
CA LYS A 101 -46.08 -38.20 1.49
C LYS A 101 -45.86 -37.36 2.77
N SER A 102 -44.65 -37.39 3.33
CA SER A 102 -44.28 -36.64 4.53
C SER A 102 -43.62 -35.31 4.16
N ASN A 103 -44.38 -34.22 4.17
CA ASN A 103 -43.86 -32.90 3.76
C ASN A 103 -42.75 -32.37 4.69
N ASP A 104 -42.87 -32.62 6.00
CA ASP A 104 -41.89 -32.17 6.99
C ASP A 104 -40.53 -32.85 6.79
N ASP A 105 -40.54 -34.16 6.48
CA ASP A 105 -39.32 -34.90 6.18
C ASP A 105 -38.69 -34.42 4.88
N ILE A 106 -39.49 -34.17 3.82
CA ILE A 106 -38.93 -33.65 2.56
C ILE A 106 -38.28 -32.28 2.80
N TYR A 107 -38.93 -31.39 3.55
CA TYR A 107 -38.37 -30.08 3.88
C TYR A 107 -37.04 -30.19 4.64
N SER A 108 -36.98 -31.01 5.68
CA SER A 108 -35.76 -31.22 6.47
C SER A 108 -34.60 -31.78 5.62
N GLN A 109 -34.90 -32.71 4.71
CA GLN A 109 -33.88 -33.27 3.81
C GLN A 109 -33.46 -32.27 2.73
N GLU A 110 -34.36 -31.41 2.25
CA GLU A 110 -34.04 -30.31 1.33
C GLU A 110 -33.09 -29.29 1.96
N GLU A 111 -33.33 -28.89 3.21
CA GLU A 111 -32.40 -28.01 3.94
C GLU A 111 -31.02 -28.64 4.07
N THR A 112 -30.97 -29.94 4.39
CA THR A 112 -29.72 -30.71 4.48
C THR A 112 -29.00 -30.76 3.14
N LEU A 113 -29.74 -30.97 2.04
CA LEU A 113 -29.20 -30.96 0.69
C LEU A 113 -28.62 -29.60 0.31
N ILE A 114 -29.36 -28.51 0.57
CA ILE A 114 -28.91 -27.14 0.32
C ILE A 114 -27.64 -26.83 1.13
N ALA A 115 -27.61 -27.20 2.41
CA ALA A 115 -26.44 -27.00 3.27
C ALA A 115 -25.20 -27.74 2.75
N ASN A 116 -25.37 -28.97 2.24
CA ASN A 116 -24.26 -29.72 1.64
C ASN A 116 -23.80 -29.10 0.31
N LEU A 117 -24.72 -28.63 -0.53
CA LEU A 117 -24.40 -28.03 -1.81
C LEU A 117 -23.86 -26.60 -1.69
N ASN A 118 -24.04 -25.95 -0.54
CA ASN A 118 -23.46 -24.65 -0.22
C ASN A 118 -21.93 -24.63 -0.20
N ILE A 119 -21.28 -25.80 -0.29
CA ILE A 119 -19.84 -25.88 -0.54
C ILE A 119 -19.45 -25.49 -1.96
N PHE A 120 -20.36 -25.68 -2.92
CA PHE A 120 -20.16 -25.35 -4.33
C PHE A 120 -20.64 -23.94 -4.67
N SER A 121 -21.51 -23.34 -3.86
CA SER A 121 -21.96 -21.95 -4.04
C SER A 121 -20.96 -20.95 -3.43
N PHE A 122 -19.82 -20.78 -4.09
CA PHE A 122 -18.76 -19.85 -3.66
C PHE A 122 -19.21 -18.37 -3.63
N GLU A 123 -20.33 -18.04 -4.30
CA GLU A 123 -20.86 -16.68 -4.45
C GLU A 123 -21.23 -15.98 -3.12
N TYR A 124 -21.50 -16.72 -2.04
CA TYR A 124 -21.99 -16.11 -0.79
C TYR A 124 -20.92 -15.84 0.26
N SER A 125 -19.84 -16.62 0.31
CA SER A 125 -18.81 -16.46 1.37
C SER A 125 -17.68 -15.51 1.01
N VAL A 126 -17.54 -15.16 -0.27
CA VAL A 126 -16.39 -14.39 -0.77
C VAL A 126 -16.84 -13.11 -1.47
N ARG A 127 -17.97 -12.53 -1.04
CA ARG A 127 -18.12 -11.07 -1.15
C ARG A 127 -17.11 -10.43 -0.21
N PHE A 128 -15.84 -10.44 -0.63
CA PHE A 128 -14.89 -9.41 -0.25
C PHE A 128 -15.48 -8.12 -0.79
N TYR A 129 -16.39 -7.52 -0.01
CA TYR A 129 -16.57 -6.09 -0.05
C TYR A 129 -15.17 -5.52 -0.01
N SER A 130 -14.77 -4.93 -1.14
CA SER A 130 -13.60 -4.09 -1.31
C SER A 130 -13.15 -3.59 0.05
N PHE A 131 -12.12 -4.24 0.62
CA PHE A 131 -11.50 -3.70 1.82
C PHE A 131 -11.20 -2.25 1.47
N GLY A 132 -11.79 -1.32 2.23
CA GLY A 132 -12.05 0.07 1.84
C GLY A 132 -10.81 0.92 1.62
N THR A 133 -9.95 0.53 0.68
CA THR A 133 -8.64 1.14 0.41
C THR A 133 -8.60 1.84 -0.94
N GLY A 134 -9.75 1.97 -1.63
CA GLY A 134 -9.81 2.63 -2.94
C GLY A 134 -8.91 1.99 -4.00
N ALA A 135 -8.58 0.70 -3.82
CA ALA A 135 -7.87 -0.06 -4.82
C ALA A 135 -8.92 -0.72 -5.72
N ASP A 136 -9.05 -0.21 -6.93
CA ASP A 136 -9.91 -0.76 -8.01
C ASP A 136 -9.45 -2.14 -8.51
N ASP A 137 -8.57 -2.83 -7.76
CA ASP A 137 -8.06 -4.14 -8.12
C ASP A 137 -9.15 -5.18 -7.81
N ASP A 138 -9.89 -5.61 -8.85
CA ASP A 138 -10.73 -6.80 -8.76
C ASP A 138 -9.82 -8.03 -8.65
N PHE A 139 -9.62 -8.49 -7.41
CA PHE A 139 -8.74 -9.61 -7.09
C PHE A 139 -9.26 -10.97 -7.58
N SER A 140 -10.44 -11.04 -8.20
CA SER A 140 -11.23 -12.27 -8.16
C SER A 140 -12.13 -12.57 -9.36
N SER A 141 -12.28 -11.63 -10.30
CA SER A 141 -13.24 -11.72 -11.42
C SER A 141 -13.21 -13.08 -12.14
N ASP A 142 -12.02 -13.57 -12.44
CA ASP A 142 -11.84 -14.75 -13.30
C ASP A 142 -12.07 -16.05 -12.53
N PHE A 143 -11.68 -16.11 -11.26
CA PHE A 143 -12.00 -17.25 -10.41
C PHE A 143 -13.49 -17.39 -10.22
N PHE A 144 -14.20 -16.29 -9.93
CA PHE A 144 -15.65 -16.32 -9.72
C PHE A 144 -16.39 -16.72 -10.99
N LYS A 145 -16.01 -16.14 -12.13
CA LYS A 145 -16.62 -16.46 -13.42
C LYS A 145 -16.46 -17.94 -13.75
N GLU A 146 -15.24 -18.48 -13.64
CA GLU A 146 -15.00 -19.89 -13.95
C GLU A 146 -15.61 -20.85 -12.93
N SER A 147 -15.56 -20.51 -11.64
CA SER A 147 -16.22 -21.31 -10.59
C SER A 147 -17.73 -21.32 -10.78
N SER A 148 -18.32 -20.21 -11.21
CA SER A 148 -19.74 -20.16 -11.56
C SER A 148 -20.05 -21.09 -12.73
N GLU A 149 -19.21 -21.15 -13.77
CA GLU A 149 -19.41 -22.07 -14.90
C GLU A 149 -19.22 -23.55 -14.50
N ILE A 150 -18.28 -23.85 -13.58
CA ILE A 150 -18.12 -25.21 -13.01
C ILE A 150 -19.39 -25.65 -12.26
N THR A 151 -20.02 -24.72 -11.55
CA THR A 151 -21.14 -24.99 -10.63
C THR A 151 -22.50 -24.75 -11.27
N LYS A 152 -22.53 -24.16 -12.46
CA LYS A 152 -23.72 -23.84 -13.24
C LYS A 152 -24.69 -25.02 -13.40
N PRO A 153 -24.26 -26.27 -13.68
CA PRO A 153 -25.19 -27.38 -13.80
C PRO A 153 -25.98 -27.66 -12.51
N ILE A 154 -25.32 -27.52 -11.35
CA ILE A 154 -25.95 -27.66 -10.03
C ILE A 154 -26.89 -26.48 -9.81
N LYS A 155 -26.38 -25.25 -9.99
CA LYS A 155 -27.11 -24.01 -9.75
C LYS A 155 -28.36 -23.89 -10.64
N SER A 156 -28.27 -24.24 -11.93
CA SER A 156 -29.40 -24.17 -12.85
C SER A 156 -30.51 -25.13 -12.49
N GLU A 157 -30.19 -26.36 -12.05
CA GLU A 157 -31.21 -27.35 -11.72
C GLU A 157 -31.83 -27.09 -10.33
N LEU A 158 -31.02 -26.65 -9.36
CA LEU A 158 -31.52 -26.23 -8.04
C LEU A 158 -32.31 -24.93 -8.10
N LEU A 159 -31.79 -23.87 -8.73
CA LEU A 159 -32.53 -22.62 -8.87
C LEU A 159 -33.80 -22.83 -9.67
N ARG A 160 -33.78 -23.60 -10.76
CA ARG A 160 -35.02 -23.93 -11.48
C ARG A 160 -36.00 -24.71 -10.62
N SER A 161 -35.53 -25.56 -9.71
CA SER A 161 -36.40 -26.26 -8.76
C SER A 161 -36.95 -25.30 -7.69
N ILE A 162 -36.13 -24.36 -7.20
CA ILE A 162 -36.49 -23.37 -6.16
C ILE A 162 -37.41 -22.26 -6.72
N GLU A 163 -37.04 -21.62 -7.83
CA GLU A 163 -37.75 -20.48 -8.45
C GLU A 163 -39.18 -20.86 -8.86
N ASN A 164 -39.39 -22.06 -9.40
CA ASN A 164 -40.73 -22.53 -9.78
C ASN A 164 -41.69 -22.75 -8.59
N ASN A 165 -41.18 -22.71 -7.35
CA ASN A 165 -42.00 -22.89 -6.15
C ASN A 165 -42.19 -21.60 -5.33
N HIS A 166 -41.44 -20.53 -5.64
CA HIS A 166 -41.47 -19.28 -4.87
C HIS A 166 -42.64 -18.33 -5.23
N GLU A 167 -43.31 -18.54 -6.36
CA GLU A 167 -44.48 -17.72 -6.78
C GLU A 167 -45.83 -18.16 -6.17
N SER A 168 -45.85 -19.21 -5.34
CA SER A 168 -47.08 -19.70 -4.69
C SER A 168 -46.96 -19.52 -3.18
N ASP A 169 -47.62 -18.51 -2.62
CA ASP A 169 -47.78 -18.31 -1.17
C ASP A 169 -48.12 -19.65 -0.48
N ASN A 170 -47.35 -19.96 0.58
CA ASN A 170 -47.42 -21.11 1.50
C ASN A 170 -46.61 -22.38 1.13
N ASN A 171 -45.48 -22.56 1.82
CA ASN A 171 -44.90 -23.84 2.28
C ASN A 171 -44.88 -25.04 1.30
N LYS A 172 -44.55 -24.82 0.03
CA LYS A 172 -44.41 -25.92 -0.94
C LYS A 172 -42.98 -26.46 -0.99
N VAL A 173 -42.84 -27.65 -0.40
CA VAL A 173 -41.79 -28.65 -0.67
C VAL A 173 -41.32 -28.58 -2.13
N ILE A 174 -40.01 -28.36 -2.34
CA ILE A 174 -39.45 -28.04 -3.66
C ILE A 174 -39.47 -29.26 -4.60
N LEU A 175 -39.16 -30.42 -4.03
CA LEU A 175 -39.05 -31.76 -4.60
C LEU A 175 -40.29 -32.59 -4.25
N ASN A 176 -41.47 -32.10 -4.60
CA ASN A 176 -42.73 -32.82 -4.36
C ASN A 176 -43.08 -33.86 -5.44
N SER A 177 -42.18 -34.15 -6.39
CA SER A 177 -42.44 -35.12 -7.46
C SER A 177 -41.21 -35.97 -7.80
N GLN A 178 -41.49 -37.22 -8.16
CA GLN A 178 -40.48 -38.19 -8.58
C GLN A 178 -39.73 -37.74 -9.85
N GLU A 179 -40.40 -36.99 -10.73
CA GLU A 179 -39.78 -36.44 -11.93
C GLU A 179 -38.68 -35.42 -11.60
N LYS A 180 -38.97 -34.45 -10.71
CA LYS A 180 -38.00 -33.44 -10.26
C LYS A 180 -36.81 -34.09 -9.57
N LEU A 181 -37.08 -35.06 -8.69
CA LEU A 181 -36.04 -35.82 -8.00
C LEU A 181 -35.16 -36.61 -8.98
N THR A 182 -35.74 -37.20 -10.03
CA THR A 182 -34.98 -37.94 -11.05
C THR A 182 -34.04 -37.03 -11.83
N LYS A 183 -34.50 -35.84 -12.23
CA LYS A 183 -33.65 -34.82 -12.88
C LYS A 183 -32.52 -34.40 -11.95
N LEU A 184 -32.82 -34.12 -10.69
CA LEU A 184 -31.82 -33.73 -9.69
C LEU A 184 -30.77 -34.84 -9.45
N LYS A 185 -31.18 -36.10 -9.33
CA LYS A 185 -30.28 -37.27 -9.23
C LYS A 185 -29.35 -37.38 -10.44
N SER A 186 -29.84 -37.07 -11.65
CA SER A 186 -29.00 -37.11 -12.85
C SER A 186 -27.87 -36.07 -12.82
N VAL A 187 -28.11 -34.90 -12.20
CA VAL A 187 -27.12 -33.83 -12.04
C VAL A 187 -26.19 -34.11 -10.86
N LEU A 188 -26.76 -34.50 -9.71
CA LEU A 188 -26.08 -34.69 -8.43
C LEU A 188 -25.53 -36.11 -8.21
N ASN A 189 -25.37 -36.93 -9.24
CA ASN A 189 -24.78 -38.25 -9.06
C ASN A 189 -23.31 -38.15 -8.59
N ALA A 190 -22.86 -39.15 -7.83
CA ALA A 190 -21.52 -39.18 -7.24
C ALA A 190 -20.38 -38.91 -8.25
N LYS A 191 -20.51 -39.37 -9.50
CA LYS A 191 -19.49 -39.13 -10.55
C LYS A 191 -19.41 -37.65 -10.93
N ASN A 192 -20.55 -37.01 -11.18
CA ASN A 192 -20.60 -35.59 -11.52
C ASN A 192 -20.09 -34.72 -10.35
N LEU A 193 -20.51 -35.03 -9.12
CA LEU A 193 -20.05 -34.31 -7.93
C LEU A 193 -18.54 -34.50 -7.69
N SER A 194 -18.02 -35.70 -7.93
CA SER A 194 -16.57 -35.95 -7.86
C SER A 194 -15.81 -35.17 -8.93
N ASP A 195 -16.32 -35.06 -10.16
CA ASP A 195 -15.71 -34.27 -11.22
C ASP A 195 -15.71 -32.77 -10.88
N ILE A 196 -16.86 -32.25 -10.41
CA ILE A 196 -17.00 -30.87 -9.96
C ILE A 196 -16.05 -30.57 -8.80
N LYS A 197 -15.97 -31.46 -7.78
CA LYS A 197 -15.01 -31.35 -6.67
C LYS A 197 -13.57 -31.30 -7.19
N ALA A 198 -13.19 -32.19 -8.10
CA ALA A 198 -11.83 -32.25 -8.63
C ALA A 198 -11.47 -30.97 -9.43
N ARG A 199 -12.37 -30.50 -10.28
CA ARG A 199 -12.20 -29.26 -11.06
C ARG A 199 -12.09 -28.04 -10.15
N LEU A 200 -12.97 -27.92 -9.16
CA LEU A 200 -12.95 -26.81 -8.21
C LEU A 200 -11.70 -26.84 -7.34
N THR A 201 -11.27 -28.02 -6.87
CA THR A 201 -10.01 -28.18 -6.12
C THR A 201 -8.80 -27.73 -6.95
N THR A 202 -8.72 -28.18 -8.21
CA THR A 202 -7.65 -27.77 -9.13
C THR A 202 -7.64 -26.26 -9.35
N ARG A 203 -8.83 -25.64 -9.47
CA ARG A 203 -8.94 -24.19 -9.64
C ARG A 203 -8.51 -23.43 -8.39
N VAL A 204 -8.90 -23.90 -7.20
CA VAL A 204 -8.48 -23.34 -5.91
C VAL A 204 -6.97 -23.43 -5.73
N ASP A 205 -6.36 -24.57 -6.08
CA ASP A 205 -4.90 -24.73 -6.02
C ASP A 205 -4.17 -23.76 -6.98
N THR A 206 -4.73 -23.57 -8.17
CA THR A 206 -4.21 -22.62 -9.16
C THR A 206 -4.27 -21.19 -8.61
N GLU A 207 -5.41 -20.77 -8.05
CA GLU A 207 -5.54 -19.43 -7.48
C GLU A 207 -4.69 -19.23 -6.23
N LEU A 208 -4.50 -20.24 -5.39
CA LEU A 208 -3.58 -20.16 -4.26
C LEU A 208 -2.14 -19.89 -4.75
N ALA A 209 -1.71 -20.53 -5.84
CA ALA A 209 -0.40 -20.31 -6.43
C ALA A 209 -0.27 -18.89 -7.05
N VAL A 210 -1.30 -18.42 -7.74
CA VAL A 210 -1.36 -17.04 -8.28
C VAL A 210 -1.31 -16.02 -7.13
N ASN A 211 -2.13 -16.20 -6.11
CA ASN A 211 -2.18 -15.33 -4.94
C ASN A 211 -0.83 -15.27 -4.19
N LYS A 212 -0.15 -16.41 -4.05
CA LYS A 212 1.20 -16.46 -3.47
C LYS A 212 2.19 -15.64 -4.30
N THR A 213 2.17 -15.81 -5.62
CA THR A 213 3.03 -15.05 -6.55
C THR A 213 2.76 -13.55 -6.45
N ASN A 214 1.48 -13.15 -6.34
CA ASN A 214 1.10 -11.75 -6.19
C ASN A 214 1.60 -11.14 -4.86
N ILE A 215 1.60 -11.91 -3.77
CA ILE A 215 2.20 -11.49 -2.49
C ILE A 215 3.71 -11.28 -2.67
N GLU A 216 4.43 -12.25 -3.23
CA GLU A 216 5.89 -12.18 -3.43
C GLU A 216 6.30 -10.99 -4.32
N ASN A 217 5.54 -10.73 -5.39
CA ASN A 217 5.74 -9.57 -6.26
C ASN A 217 5.54 -8.26 -5.49
N THR A 218 4.45 -8.14 -4.72
CA THR A 218 4.17 -6.93 -3.93
C THR A 218 5.20 -6.72 -2.81
N GLU A 219 5.68 -7.78 -2.19
CA GLU A 219 6.78 -7.71 -1.20
C GLU A 219 8.08 -7.19 -1.84
N THR A 220 8.36 -7.58 -3.08
CA THR A 220 9.50 -7.09 -3.86
C THR A 220 9.36 -5.59 -4.20
N GLU A 221 8.16 -5.13 -4.53
CA GLU A 221 7.85 -3.70 -4.73
C GLU A 221 8.09 -2.89 -3.44
N ILE A 222 7.63 -3.39 -2.29
CA ILE A 222 7.86 -2.75 -0.99
C ILE A 222 9.34 -2.67 -0.67
N LYS A 223 10.10 -3.76 -0.90
CA LYS A 223 11.55 -3.79 -0.66
C LYS A 223 12.27 -2.75 -1.52
N THR A 224 11.87 -2.63 -2.78
CA THR A 224 12.40 -1.63 -3.72
C THR A 224 12.06 -0.21 -3.25
N ALA A 225 10.81 0.05 -2.88
CA ALA A 225 10.36 1.34 -2.35
C ALA A 225 11.10 1.73 -1.07
N LYS A 226 11.32 0.78 -0.14
CA LYS A 226 12.12 1.00 1.09
C LYS A 226 13.58 1.31 0.78
N THR A 227 14.16 0.65 -0.23
CA THR A 227 15.53 0.93 -0.68
C THR A 227 15.63 2.34 -1.27
N ASN A 228 14.66 2.75 -2.09
CA ASN A 228 14.62 4.11 -2.65
C ASN A 228 14.42 5.17 -1.56
N LYS A 229 13.59 4.88 -0.55
CA LYS A 229 13.44 5.73 0.63
C LYS A 229 14.76 5.92 1.36
N ALA A 230 15.52 4.85 1.60
CA ALA A 230 16.82 4.92 2.25
C ALA A 230 17.79 5.81 1.46
N LYS A 231 17.89 5.61 0.13
CA LYS A 231 18.73 6.45 -0.74
C LYS A 231 18.36 7.94 -0.69
N LEU A 232 17.07 8.27 -0.64
CA LEU A 232 16.61 9.66 -0.51
C LEU A 232 17.00 10.28 0.84
N LEU A 233 16.93 9.50 1.92
CA LEU A 233 17.33 9.95 3.25
C LEU A 233 18.85 10.17 3.32
N ASP A 234 19.64 9.24 2.78
CA ASP A 234 21.10 9.39 2.71
C ASP A 234 21.50 10.66 1.95
N GLN A 235 20.81 10.98 0.84
CA GLN A 235 21.07 12.22 0.10
C GLN A 235 20.62 13.48 0.84
N LEU A 236 19.54 13.40 1.62
CA LEU A 236 19.10 14.52 2.45
C LEU A 236 20.16 14.84 3.52
N ASP A 237 20.72 13.80 4.14
CA ASP A 237 21.80 13.91 5.12
C ASP A 237 23.10 14.44 4.47
N GLU A 238 23.44 14.00 3.25
CA GLU A 238 24.56 14.54 2.47
C GLU A 238 24.39 16.04 2.15
N GLN A 239 23.18 16.47 1.78
CA GLN A 239 22.92 17.88 1.51
C GLN A 239 23.03 18.74 2.77
N GLU A 240 22.51 18.26 3.90
CA GLU A 240 22.59 18.97 5.18
C GLU A 240 24.03 19.05 5.71
N THR A 241 24.82 17.99 5.54
CA THR A 241 26.25 17.98 5.89
C THR A 241 27.07 18.90 5.00
N GLN A 242 26.86 18.92 3.68
CA GLN A 242 27.57 19.84 2.76
C GLN A 242 27.27 21.32 3.05
N ILE A 243 26.03 21.67 3.37
CA ILE A 243 25.65 23.05 3.75
C ILE A 243 26.37 23.45 5.04
N ASN A 244 26.38 22.56 6.05
CA ASN A 244 27.08 22.80 7.31
C ASN A 244 28.60 22.96 7.10
N ASP A 245 29.22 22.13 6.28
CA ASP A 245 30.65 22.21 5.98
C ASP A 245 31.00 23.52 5.25
N LEU A 246 30.18 23.95 4.29
CA LEU A 246 30.38 25.22 3.59
C LEU A 246 30.24 26.40 4.56
N ALA A 247 29.21 26.37 5.42
CA ALA A 247 28.97 27.39 6.44
C ALA A 247 30.13 27.46 7.44
N ILE A 248 30.67 26.33 7.88
CA ILE A 248 31.83 26.28 8.78
C ILE A 248 33.09 26.79 8.07
N LYS A 249 33.37 26.28 6.85
CA LYS A 249 34.59 26.60 6.09
C LYS A 249 34.68 28.06 5.69
N LEU A 250 33.54 28.71 5.39
CA LEU A 250 33.49 30.10 4.96
C LEU A 250 33.16 31.06 6.11
N GLY A 251 32.27 30.64 7.02
CA GLY A 251 31.83 31.43 8.16
C GLY A 251 32.92 31.61 9.21
N LEU A 252 33.69 30.56 9.51
CA LEU A 252 34.73 30.63 10.56
C LEU A 252 35.87 31.60 10.20
N PRO A 253 36.47 31.58 8.99
CA PRO A 253 37.50 32.56 8.62
C PRO A 253 36.97 34.00 8.57
N LEU A 254 35.75 34.20 8.07
CA LEU A 254 35.11 35.52 8.03
C LEU A 254 34.85 36.05 9.46
N PHE A 255 34.42 35.18 10.37
CA PHE A 255 34.23 35.49 11.78
C PHE A 255 35.56 35.85 12.46
N CYS A 256 36.62 35.06 12.25
CA CYS A 256 37.95 35.40 12.76
C CYS A 256 38.46 36.73 12.19
N LEU A 257 38.24 36.99 10.89
CA LEU A 257 38.65 38.24 10.24
C LEU A 257 37.90 39.45 10.80
N THR A 258 36.59 39.32 11.05
CA THR A 258 35.78 40.39 11.63
C THR A 258 36.20 40.70 13.08
N ILE A 259 36.48 39.68 13.90
CA ILE A 259 37.06 39.87 15.24
C ILE A 259 38.42 40.59 15.14
N LEU A 260 39.29 40.13 14.25
CA LEU A 260 40.60 40.74 14.02
C LEU A 260 40.45 42.23 13.63
N LEU A 261 39.57 42.53 12.67
CA LEU A 261 39.30 43.90 12.22
C LEU A 261 38.72 44.77 13.33
N LEU A 262 37.87 44.21 14.20
CA LEU A 262 37.30 44.93 15.33
C LEU A 262 38.38 45.34 16.36
N PHE A 263 39.30 44.44 16.67
CA PHE A 263 40.37 44.69 17.63
C PHE A 263 41.51 45.54 17.06
N LEU A 264 41.88 45.34 15.79
CA LEU A 264 43.01 46.04 15.16
C LEU A 264 42.60 47.34 14.46
N GLY A 265 41.36 47.44 13.98
CA GLY A 265 40.83 48.58 13.23
C GLY A 265 41.03 49.93 13.94
N PRO A 266 40.66 50.07 15.23
CA PRO A 266 40.87 51.30 15.98
C PRO A 266 42.35 51.67 16.10
N LYS A 267 43.23 50.67 16.33
CA LYS A 267 44.67 50.89 16.46
C LYS A 267 45.29 51.34 15.13
N ILE A 268 44.87 50.74 14.02
CA ILE A 268 45.30 51.12 12.67
C ILE A 268 44.82 52.54 12.32
N LEU A 269 43.55 52.86 12.60
CA LEU A 269 43.01 54.22 12.38
C LEU A 269 43.75 55.29 13.19
N ILE A 270 44.08 55.01 14.46
CA ILE A 270 44.87 55.91 15.29
C ILE A 270 46.30 56.05 14.74
N ALA A 271 46.91 54.95 14.29
CA ALA A 271 48.25 54.97 13.71
C ALA A 271 48.30 55.79 12.40
N ILE A 272 47.29 55.66 11.53
CA ILE A 272 47.18 56.44 10.29
C ILE A 272 46.94 57.92 10.59
N LYS A 273 46.04 58.24 11.54
CA LYS A 273 45.78 59.63 11.95
C LYS A 273 46.99 60.31 12.56
N LYS A 274 47.86 59.58 13.27
CA LYS A 274 49.13 60.14 13.81
C LYS A 274 50.11 60.55 12.70
N THR A 275 50.00 59.99 11.50
CA THR A 275 50.89 60.30 10.37
C THR A 275 50.29 61.38 9.45
N ALA A 276 48.99 61.63 9.53
CA ALA A 276 48.27 62.61 8.71
C ALA A 276 47.68 63.75 9.56
N ILE A 277 48.53 64.72 9.90
CA ILE A 277 48.18 66.10 10.32
C ILE A 277 47.45 66.25 11.67
N ASN A 278 48.01 67.11 12.54
CA ASN A 278 47.42 67.63 13.78
C ASN A 278 45.99 68.18 13.56
N ILE A 279 44.97 67.33 13.69
CA ILE A 279 43.57 67.74 13.80
C ILE A 279 42.96 67.05 15.02
N GLY A 280 42.73 67.84 16.05
CA GLY A 280 41.57 67.78 16.95
C GLY A 280 41.46 66.56 17.86
N GLN A 281 41.42 66.83 19.16
CA GLN A 281 40.94 65.94 20.22
C GLN A 281 39.72 65.13 19.74
N GLY A 282 39.91 63.82 19.55
CA GLY A 282 38.83 62.92 19.16
C GLY A 282 37.96 62.64 20.37
N ASP A 283 36.71 63.13 20.32
CA ASP A 283 35.63 62.84 21.27
C ASP A 283 35.63 61.37 21.71
N GLU A 284 35.73 61.11 23.02
CA GLU A 284 35.55 59.78 23.64
C GLU A 284 34.22 59.13 23.23
N ALA A 285 33.22 59.95 22.87
CA ALA A 285 31.94 59.51 22.33
C ALA A 285 32.07 58.66 21.05
N SER A 286 33.09 58.93 20.21
CA SER A 286 33.35 58.21 18.95
C SER A 286 33.78 56.76 19.18
N GLN A 287 34.57 56.52 20.24
CA GLN A 287 35.09 55.19 20.55
C GLN A 287 34.00 54.28 21.14
N ASN A 288 33.13 54.84 22.00
CA ASN A 288 32.01 54.10 22.59
C ASN A 288 30.99 53.66 21.54
N VAL A 289 30.73 54.49 20.52
CA VAL A 289 29.84 54.15 19.40
C VAL A 289 30.43 53.03 18.53
N LEU A 290 31.73 53.06 18.24
CA LEU A 290 32.38 52.02 17.44
C LEU A 290 32.39 50.66 18.15
N LEU A 291 32.65 50.66 19.47
CA LEU A 291 32.64 49.44 20.29
C LEU A 291 31.23 48.84 20.36
N GLU A 292 30.21 49.70 20.53
CA GLU A 292 28.83 49.27 20.54
C GLU A 292 28.38 48.65 19.21
N ILE A 293 28.62 49.33 18.08
CA ILE A 293 28.34 48.81 16.74
C ILE A 293 29.09 47.49 16.51
N GLY A 294 30.33 47.41 16.99
CA GLY A 294 31.14 46.20 16.96
C GLY A 294 30.51 45.02 17.70
N THR A 295 30.06 45.23 18.93
CA THR A 295 29.41 44.18 19.73
C THR A 295 28.09 43.70 19.11
N VAL A 296 27.29 44.63 18.56
CA VAL A 296 26.08 44.31 17.81
C VAL A 296 26.39 43.48 16.57
N LEU A 297 27.40 43.89 15.79
CA LEU A 297 27.83 43.16 14.60
C LEU A 297 28.27 41.73 14.95
N LEU A 298 29.07 41.57 16.01
CA LEU A 298 29.58 40.28 16.47
C LEU A 298 28.44 39.38 16.97
N LEU A 299 27.47 39.95 17.69
CA LEU A 299 26.28 39.24 18.15
C LEU A 299 25.39 38.81 16.97
N THR A 300 25.22 39.68 15.97
CA THR A 300 24.48 39.38 14.74
C THR A 300 25.16 38.28 13.92
N MET A 301 26.49 38.34 13.78
CA MET A 301 27.29 37.32 13.11
C MET A 301 27.25 35.98 13.84
N SER A 302 27.34 35.98 15.16
CA SER A 302 27.23 34.76 15.97
C SER A 302 25.85 34.11 15.78
N ILE A 303 24.78 34.91 15.82
CA ILE A 303 23.41 34.43 15.58
C ILE A 303 23.25 33.90 14.16
N LEU A 304 23.83 34.56 13.15
CA LEU A 304 23.86 34.06 11.77
C LEU A 304 24.61 32.72 11.66
N ILE A 305 25.75 32.56 12.32
CA ILE A 305 26.50 31.30 12.32
C ILE A 305 25.69 30.18 12.99
N LEU A 306 25.07 30.46 14.15
CA LEU A 306 24.19 29.49 14.80
C LEU A 306 22.97 29.15 13.94
N GLY A 307 22.40 30.13 13.24
CA GLY A 307 21.31 29.94 12.28
C GLY A 307 21.70 29.09 11.07
N LEU A 308 22.86 29.37 10.46
CA LEU A 308 23.39 28.63 9.32
C LEU A 308 23.79 27.20 9.69
N SER A 309 24.20 26.95 10.93
CA SER A 309 24.48 25.60 11.45
C SER A 309 23.22 24.78 11.78
N GLY A 310 22.03 25.32 11.54
CA GLY A 310 20.74 24.67 11.83
C GLY A 310 20.44 24.51 13.33
N LYS A 311 21.23 25.11 14.23
CA LYS A 311 21.02 25.03 15.69
C LYS A 311 19.87 25.90 16.19
N ILE A 312 19.45 26.88 15.40
CA ILE A 312 18.34 27.78 15.70
C ILE A 312 17.32 27.67 14.55
N GLN A 313 16.04 27.47 14.87
CA GLN A 313 14.95 27.46 13.89
C GLN A 313 14.88 28.81 13.13
N SER A 314 14.52 28.77 11.85
CA SER A 314 14.44 29.96 10.98
C SER A 314 13.61 31.10 11.58
N ASP A 315 12.54 30.76 12.27
CA ASP A 315 11.59 31.72 12.82
C ASP A 315 12.17 32.46 14.04
N VAL A 316 12.93 31.72 14.86
CA VAL A 316 13.69 32.28 16.00
C VAL A 316 14.84 33.15 15.50
N LEU A 317 15.50 32.74 14.41
CA LEU A 317 16.58 33.50 13.77
C LEU A 317 16.08 34.86 13.25
N GLY A 318 14.96 34.87 12.53
CA GLY A 318 14.34 36.10 12.03
C GLY A 318 13.92 37.05 13.16
N THR A 319 13.37 36.51 14.24
CA THR A 319 12.97 37.28 15.42
C THR A 319 14.18 37.89 16.15
N LEU A 320 15.26 37.14 16.32
CA LEU A 320 16.50 37.62 16.92
C LEU A 320 17.15 38.75 16.10
N ILE A 321 17.27 38.57 14.79
CA ILE A 321 17.81 39.60 13.88
C ILE A 321 16.92 40.85 13.87
N GLY A 322 15.59 40.67 13.84
CA GLY A 322 14.63 41.76 13.92
C GLY A 322 14.72 42.54 15.23
N GLY A 323 14.85 41.85 16.37
CA GLY A 323 15.04 42.47 17.68
C GLY A 323 16.33 43.27 17.79
N ILE A 324 17.44 42.72 17.29
CA ILE A 324 18.75 43.42 17.29
C ILE A 324 18.69 44.64 16.36
N SER A 325 18.14 44.47 15.16
CA SER A 325 17.99 45.57 14.19
C SER A 325 17.10 46.69 14.76
N GLY A 326 16.00 46.33 15.42
CA GLY A 326 15.10 47.28 16.10
C GLY A 326 15.78 48.01 17.26
N TYR A 327 16.57 47.30 18.08
CA TYR A 327 17.36 47.90 19.16
C TYR A 327 18.36 48.93 18.64
N VAL A 328 19.11 48.58 17.58
CA VAL A 328 20.12 49.46 16.96
C VAL A 328 19.48 50.70 16.34
N LEU A 329 18.40 50.53 15.57
CA LEU A 329 17.69 51.64 14.93
C LEU A 329 17.08 52.60 15.95
N ASN A 330 16.50 52.08 17.04
CA ASN A 330 15.89 52.92 18.07
C ASN A 330 16.94 53.72 18.85
N ARG A 331 18.13 53.14 19.08
CA ARG A 331 19.23 53.81 19.78
C ARG A 331 19.90 54.90 18.94
N ILE A 332 19.96 54.72 17.61
CA ILE A 332 20.44 55.75 16.69
C ILE A 332 19.46 56.94 16.66
N ARG A 333 18.14 56.68 16.61
CA ARG A 333 17.12 57.72 16.72
C ARG A 333 17.14 58.48 18.04
N ALA A 334 17.40 57.79 19.15
CA ALA A 334 17.44 58.42 20.47
C ALA A 334 18.67 59.31 20.73
N LYS A 335 19.68 59.26 19.84
CA LYS A 335 20.90 60.09 19.92
C LYS A 335 20.93 61.24 18.89
N GLN A 336 19.94 61.35 18.01
CA GLN A 336 19.68 62.52 17.16
C GLN A 336 18.74 63.48 17.86
#